data_AF-A0A7D7RLV4-F1
#
_entry.id   AF-A0A7D7RLV4-F1
#
_cell.length_a   1.000
_cell.length_b   1.000
_cell.length_c   1.000
_cell.angle_alpha   90.00
_cell.angle_beta   90.00
_cell.angle_gamma   90.00
#
_symmetry.space_group_name_H-M   'P 1'
#
loop_
_entity.id
_entity.type
_entity.pdbx_description
1 polymer ?
#
loop_
_entity_poly.entity_id
_entity_poly.type
_entity_poly.pdbx_seq_one_letter_code
_entity_poly.pdbx_strand_id
1 'polypeptide(L)'
;MKKTDGIRTSLDNQLKQLDQDIIWNQQHKAKLHSQILSNLDKQESKTRFFNGFKFTSSLVLCSILLVAGVLFLSQNIFQEESGLSTGKGNNTDEEPALVGSEEVDAEKSKETIQAVIEEEFNGPDEMYKEVWEAAMEAQNNATTQEEFDALQQTPVWQNYMNYMAETYAAYFTENGYDNFLNATPAFMYSGFDGDYDLTASEIKISQNENNPKMFQFTFQVHYKKANGEVHPYSFEGEAIASKEGKIEKLQFLDKDDLFTEMNEDIY
;
A
#
# COMPACT_ATOMS: atom_id res chain seq x y z
N MET A 1 -6.97 45.79 -58.90
CA MET A 1 -6.81 45.77 -57.41
C MET A 1 -8.02 45.09 -56.79
N LYS A 2 -7.79 44.31 -55.72
CA LYS A 2 -8.72 43.65 -54.77
C LYS A 2 -8.58 42.11 -54.73
N LYS A 3 -7.60 41.64 -53.95
CA LYS A 3 -7.44 40.27 -53.44
C LYS A 3 -7.00 40.34 -51.97
N THR A 4 -7.74 41.07 -51.13
CA THR A 4 -7.39 41.27 -49.71
C THR A 4 -8.44 40.73 -48.73
N ASP A 5 -9.63 40.34 -49.19
CA ASP A 5 -10.72 39.99 -48.27
C ASP A 5 -10.63 38.55 -47.73
N GLY A 6 -9.98 37.62 -48.44
CA GLY A 6 -9.87 36.21 -47.99
C GLY A 6 -8.82 35.93 -46.91
N ILE A 7 -7.81 36.80 -46.78
CA ILE A 7 -6.74 36.64 -45.76
C ILE A 7 -7.27 37.04 -44.37
N ARG A 8 -8.16 38.04 -44.33
CA ARG A 8 -8.71 38.56 -43.07
C ARG A 8 -9.60 37.55 -42.37
N THR A 9 -10.43 36.81 -43.13
CA THR A 9 -11.30 35.76 -42.59
C THR A 9 -10.54 34.53 -42.09
N SER A 10 -9.38 34.21 -42.66
CA SER A 10 -8.56 33.08 -42.21
C SER A 10 -7.88 33.38 -40.87
N LEU A 11 -7.38 34.60 -40.69
CA LEU A 11 -6.71 35.02 -39.46
C LEU A 11 -7.69 35.11 -38.28
N ASP A 12 -8.91 35.62 -38.52
CA ASP A 12 -9.94 35.73 -37.49
C ASP A 12 -10.38 34.35 -36.97
N ASN A 13 -10.39 33.32 -37.82
CA ASN A 13 -10.71 31.95 -37.40
C ASN A 13 -9.59 31.32 -36.57
N GLN A 14 -8.32 31.56 -36.92
CA GLN A 14 -7.18 31.09 -36.14
C GLN A 14 -7.11 31.74 -34.75
N LEU A 15 -7.41 33.04 -34.67
CA LEU A 15 -7.49 33.75 -33.38
C LEU A 15 -8.61 33.21 -32.50
N LYS A 16 -9.78 32.90 -33.06
CA LYS A 16 -10.88 32.28 -32.31
C LYS A 16 -10.52 30.88 -31.80
N GLN A 17 -9.83 30.08 -32.61
CA GLN A 17 -9.40 28.75 -32.20
C GLN A 17 -8.38 28.83 -31.06
N LEU A 18 -7.40 29.72 -31.16
CA LEU A 18 -6.41 29.94 -30.10
C LEU A 18 -7.06 30.40 -28.79
N ASP A 19 -8.05 31.28 -28.86
CA ASP A 19 -8.78 31.77 -27.68
C ASP A 19 -9.58 30.64 -27.01
N GLN A 20 -10.19 29.74 -27.80
CA GLN A 20 -10.85 28.54 -27.28
C GLN A 20 -9.86 27.57 -26.64
N ASP A 21 -8.69 27.35 -27.24
CA ASP A 21 -7.65 26.48 -26.69
C ASP A 21 -7.08 27.04 -25.37
N ILE A 22 -6.90 28.36 -25.27
CA ILE A 22 -6.47 29.04 -24.04
C ILE A 22 -7.52 28.88 -22.93
N ILE A 23 -8.80 29.08 -23.24
CA ILE A 23 -9.89 28.92 -22.28
C ILE A 23 -9.99 27.47 -21.80
N TRP A 24 -9.88 26.49 -22.72
CA TRP A 24 -9.91 25.08 -22.39
C TRP A 24 -8.75 24.68 -21.47
N ASN A 25 -7.54 25.16 -21.77
CA ASN A 25 -6.36 24.93 -20.95
C ASN A 25 -6.49 25.55 -19.54
N GLN A 26 -7.02 26.78 -19.44
CA GLN A 26 -7.26 27.42 -18.14
C GLN A 26 -8.32 26.69 -17.31
N GLN A 27 -9.39 26.22 -17.92
CA GLN A 27 -10.42 25.42 -17.24
C GLN A 27 -9.87 24.08 -16.77
N HIS A 28 -9.06 23.42 -17.60
CA HIS A 28 -8.41 22.16 -17.24
C HIS A 28 -7.44 22.35 -16.06
N LYS A 29 -6.62 23.41 -16.09
CA LYS A 29 -5.73 23.77 -15.00
C LYS A 29 -6.48 24.08 -13.69
N ALA A 30 -7.59 24.81 -13.76
CA ALA A 30 -8.41 25.09 -12.58
C ALA A 30 -9.05 23.82 -12.00
N LYS A 31 -9.47 22.89 -12.85
CA LYS A 31 -10.01 21.59 -12.44
C LYS A 31 -8.95 20.74 -11.74
N LEU A 32 -7.75 20.62 -12.32
CA LEU A 32 -6.60 19.94 -11.71
C LEU A 32 -6.23 20.55 -10.35
N HIS A 33 -6.12 21.88 -10.26
CA HIS A 33 -5.86 22.56 -8.98
C HIS A 33 -6.92 22.26 -7.92
N SER A 34 -8.21 22.25 -8.31
CA SER A 34 -9.29 21.93 -7.38
C SER A 34 -9.25 20.46 -6.94
N GLN A 35 -8.88 19.54 -7.83
CA GLN A 35 -8.74 18.12 -7.53
C GLN A 35 -7.56 17.86 -6.59
N ILE A 36 -6.40 18.47 -6.86
CA ILE A 36 -5.21 18.40 -5.99
C ILE A 36 -5.55 18.91 -4.58
N LEU A 37 -6.17 20.08 -4.46
CA LEU A 37 -6.58 20.64 -3.17
C LEU A 37 -7.59 19.75 -2.44
N SER A 38 -8.56 19.18 -3.15
CA SER A 38 -9.54 18.27 -2.56
C SER A 38 -8.92 16.94 -2.09
N ASN A 39 -7.92 16.44 -2.82
CA ASN A 39 -7.20 15.21 -2.45
C ASN A 39 -6.26 15.44 -1.27
N LEU A 40 -5.63 16.62 -1.17
CA LEU A 40 -4.81 17.04 -0.03
C LEU A 40 -5.64 17.14 1.26
N ASP A 41 -6.81 17.78 1.22
CA ASP A 41 -7.71 17.89 2.38
C ASP A 41 -8.27 16.52 2.81
N LYS A 42 -8.52 15.63 1.84
CA LYS A 42 -8.92 14.24 2.07
C LYS A 42 -7.79 13.39 2.68
N GLN A 43 -6.53 13.68 2.38
CA GLN A 43 -5.38 13.03 3.01
C GLN A 43 -5.13 13.55 4.44
N GLU A 44 -5.30 14.85 4.68
CA GLU A 44 -5.11 15.45 6.00
C GLU A 44 -6.18 14.96 7.01
N SER A 45 -7.41 14.74 6.54
CA SER A 45 -8.47 14.14 7.36
C SER A 45 -8.25 12.65 7.66
N LYS A 46 -7.67 11.88 6.73
CA LYS A 46 -7.29 10.47 6.96
C LYS A 46 -6.16 10.32 7.99
N THR A 47 -5.12 11.16 7.91
CA THR A 47 -4.00 11.14 8.87
C THR A 47 -4.45 11.52 10.29
N ARG A 48 -5.42 12.43 10.43
CA ARG A 48 -6.03 12.74 11.74
C ARG A 48 -6.89 11.59 12.30
N PHE A 49 -7.56 10.82 11.45
CA PHE A 49 -8.36 9.66 11.87
C PHE A 49 -7.50 8.49 12.38
N PHE A 50 -6.34 8.25 11.77
CA PHE A 50 -5.42 7.17 12.17
C PHE A 50 -4.75 7.42 13.54
N ASN A 51 -4.48 8.67 13.89
CA ASN A 51 -3.89 9.00 15.20
C ASN A 51 -4.91 8.98 16.35
N GLY A 52 -6.21 9.08 16.07
CA GLY A 52 -7.28 9.02 17.09
C GLY A 52 -7.62 7.60 17.57
N PHE A 53 -7.34 6.57 16.76
CA PHE A 53 -7.76 5.19 17.06
C PHE A 53 -6.78 4.44 17.99
N LYS A 54 -5.53 4.89 18.14
CA LYS A 54 -4.52 4.19 18.94
C LYS A 54 -4.63 4.41 20.46
N PHE A 55 -5.40 5.37 20.94
CA PHE A 55 -5.45 5.69 22.39
C PHE A 55 -6.63 5.09 23.15
N THR A 56 -7.75 4.75 22.49
CA THR A 56 -8.94 4.24 23.20
C THR A 56 -8.92 2.72 23.40
N SER A 57 -8.25 1.98 22.51
CA SER A 57 -8.11 0.51 22.64
C SER A 57 -7.23 0.11 23.82
N SER A 58 -6.14 0.85 24.08
CA SER A 58 -5.21 0.56 25.19
C SER A 58 -5.85 0.72 26.57
N LEU A 59 -6.79 1.65 26.74
CA LEU A 59 -7.39 1.95 28.03
C LEU A 59 -8.40 0.87 28.46
N VAL A 60 -9.16 0.33 27.50
CA VAL A 60 -10.09 -0.78 27.73
C VAL A 60 -9.35 -2.08 28.05
N LEU A 61 -8.24 -2.36 27.34
CA LEU A 61 -7.38 -3.52 27.61
C LEU A 61 -6.72 -3.43 29.00
N CYS A 62 -6.23 -2.26 29.41
CA CYS A 62 -5.70 -2.06 30.76
C CYS A 62 -6.76 -2.25 31.85
N SER A 63 -8.00 -1.80 31.64
CA SER A 63 -9.09 -2.03 32.61
C SER A 63 -9.44 -3.51 32.76
N ILE A 64 -9.44 -4.28 31.67
CA ILE A 64 -9.70 -5.74 31.72
C ILE A 64 -8.58 -6.47 32.47
N LEU A 65 -7.31 -6.11 32.22
CA LEU A 65 -6.16 -6.71 32.91
C LEU A 65 -6.13 -6.41 34.41
N LEU A 66 -6.52 -5.18 34.81
CA LEU A 66 -6.61 -4.82 36.22
C LEU A 66 -7.72 -5.59 36.96
N VAL A 67 -8.88 -5.80 36.32
CA VAL A 67 -9.97 -6.60 36.92
C VAL A 67 -9.58 -8.07 37.03
N ALA A 68 -8.92 -8.64 36.02
CA ALA A 68 -8.43 -10.01 36.06
C ALA A 68 -7.35 -10.22 37.14
N GLY A 69 -6.43 -9.24 37.31
CA GLY A 69 -5.41 -9.28 38.35
C GLY A 69 -5.97 -9.25 39.77
N VAL A 70 -7.01 -8.44 40.03
CA VAL A 70 -7.69 -8.39 41.33
C VAL A 70 -8.38 -9.71 41.65
N LEU A 71 -9.05 -10.33 40.66
CA LEU A 71 -9.67 -11.63 40.84
C LEU A 71 -8.64 -12.74 41.13
N PHE A 72 -7.51 -12.73 40.43
CA PHE A 72 -6.44 -13.71 40.65
C PHE A 72 -5.79 -13.59 42.04
N LEU A 73 -5.54 -12.37 42.51
CA LEU A 73 -5.03 -12.15 43.87
C LEU A 73 -6.06 -12.55 44.95
N SER A 74 -7.35 -12.35 44.71
CA SER A 74 -8.40 -12.75 45.65
C SER A 74 -8.53 -14.29 45.80
N GLN A 75 -8.19 -15.06 44.77
CA GLN A 75 -8.22 -16.52 44.81
C GLN A 75 -7.00 -17.13 45.52
N ASN A 76 -5.82 -16.51 45.44
CA ASN A 76 -4.62 -16.97 46.14
C ASN A 76 -4.66 -16.72 47.65
N ILE A 77 -5.31 -15.65 48.12
CA ILE A 77 -5.40 -15.34 49.56
C ILE A 77 -6.30 -16.33 50.32
N PHE A 78 -7.22 -17.02 49.63
CA PHE A 78 -8.11 -18.01 50.26
C PHE A 78 -7.48 -19.41 50.41
N GLN A 79 -6.29 -19.67 49.86
CA GLN A 79 -5.65 -21.00 49.93
C GLN A 79 -4.61 -21.18 51.04
N GLU A 80 -4.26 -20.14 51.81
CA GLU A 80 -3.29 -20.28 52.93
C GLU A 80 -3.90 -20.69 54.29
N GLU A 81 -5.23 -20.78 54.42
CA GLU A 81 -5.88 -21.28 55.66
C GLU A 81 -6.62 -22.60 55.44
N SER A 82 -5.93 -23.66 55.00
CA SER A 82 -6.35 -25.02 55.37
C SER A 82 -5.15 -25.97 55.37
N GLY A 83 -4.76 -26.37 56.57
CA GLY A 83 -3.58 -27.18 56.81
C GLY A 83 -3.72 -28.67 56.45
N LEU A 84 -2.54 -29.27 56.34
CA LEU A 84 -2.16 -30.60 56.84
C LEU A 84 -2.96 -31.83 56.34
N SER A 85 -2.37 -32.59 55.41
CA SER A 85 -2.38 -34.07 55.51
C SER A 85 -1.32 -34.72 54.60
N THR A 86 -0.58 -35.64 55.20
CA THR A 86 0.29 -36.68 54.63
C THR A 86 -0.35 -37.51 53.51
N GLY A 87 0.40 -37.82 52.45
CA GLY A 87 -0.02 -38.79 51.44
C GLY A 87 1.04 -39.13 50.39
N LYS A 88 1.60 -40.34 50.50
CA LYS A 88 2.57 -41.02 49.63
C LYS A 88 1.89 -41.54 48.34
N GLY A 89 2.53 -41.42 47.18
CA GLY A 89 2.32 -42.35 46.06
C GLY A 89 2.26 -41.80 44.63
N ASN A 90 3.31 -42.14 43.88
CA ASN A 90 3.34 -42.60 42.48
C ASN A 90 3.29 -41.60 41.31
N ASN A 91 4.45 -41.52 40.66
CA ASN A 91 4.74 -41.38 39.23
C ASN A 91 3.54 -41.50 38.28
N THR A 92 3.38 -40.50 37.42
CA THR A 92 3.20 -40.69 35.97
C THR A 92 3.71 -39.41 35.31
N ASP A 93 4.93 -39.49 34.76
CA ASP A 93 5.47 -38.48 33.87
C ASP A 93 4.69 -38.56 32.54
N GLU A 94 3.66 -37.73 32.40
CA GLU A 94 3.16 -37.36 31.08
C GLU A 94 3.90 -36.09 30.64
N GLU A 95 4.96 -36.34 29.89
CA GLU A 95 5.59 -35.38 28.97
C GLU A 95 4.50 -34.79 28.07
N PRO A 96 4.22 -33.47 28.14
CA PRO A 96 3.30 -32.86 27.20
C PRO A 96 3.96 -32.89 25.83
N ALA A 97 3.37 -33.69 24.94
CA ALA A 97 3.74 -33.78 23.54
C ALA A 97 3.95 -32.38 22.95
N LEU A 98 5.18 -32.14 22.53
CA LEU A 98 5.62 -31.02 21.72
C LEU A 98 4.69 -30.90 20.50
N VAL A 99 3.77 -29.95 20.59
CA VAL A 99 2.98 -29.48 19.45
C VAL A 99 3.99 -29.00 18.41
N GLY A 100 4.03 -29.70 17.27
CA GLY A 100 4.96 -29.43 16.18
C GLY A 100 4.94 -27.96 15.81
N SER A 101 6.07 -27.28 16.04
CA SER A 101 6.34 -25.97 15.48
C SER A 101 6.50 -26.15 13.97
N GLU A 102 5.39 -26.06 13.23
CA GLU A 102 5.44 -25.94 11.78
C GLU A 102 6.10 -24.60 11.45
N GLU A 103 7.38 -24.71 11.10
CA GLU A 103 8.29 -23.61 10.83
C GLU A 103 7.91 -22.89 9.52
N VAL A 104 8.07 -21.57 9.50
CA VAL A 104 7.89 -20.76 8.29
C VAL A 104 8.98 -21.13 7.30
N ASP A 105 8.63 -21.36 6.04
CA ASP A 105 9.61 -21.47 4.96
C ASP A 105 10.26 -20.10 4.72
N ALA A 106 11.35 -19.85 5.43
CA ALA A 106 12.01 -18.56 5.47
C ALA A 106 12.60 -18.17 4.11
N GLU A 107 13.11 -19.13 3.34
CA GLU A 107 13.72 -18.85 2.05
C GLU A 107 12.67 -18.49 1.02
N LYS A 108 11.60 -19.29 0.94
CA LYS A 108 10.46 -18.97 0.08
C LYS A 108 9.81 -17.64 0.43
N SER A 109 9.74 -17.30 1.72
CA SER A 109 9.24 -16.00 2.17
C SER A 109 10.11 -14.85 1.66
N LYS A 110 11.44 -14.98 1.74
CA LYS A 110 12.38 -13.97 1.24
C LYS A 110 12.27 -13.82 -0.28
N GLU A 111 12.23 -14.93 -1.02
CA GLU A 111 12.04 -14.92 -2.47
C GLU A 111 10.73 -14.22 -2.85
N THR A 112 9.65 -14.50 -2.13
CA THR A 112 8.33 -13.89 -2.36
C THR A 112 8.34 -12.38 -2.08
N ILE A 113 8.97 -11.95 -0.97
CA ILE A 113 9.12 -10.52 -0.63
C ILE A 113 9.98 -9.81 -1.68
N GLN A 114 11.09 -10.43 -2.09
CA GLN A 114 11.97 -9.89 -3.12
C GLN A 114 11.23 -9.71 -4.45
N ALA A 115 10.48 -10.72 -4.89
CA ALA A 115 9.71 -10.64 -6.12
C ALA A 115 8.71 -9.48 -6.12
N VAL A 116 8.01 -9.24 -5.00
CA VAL A 116 7.08 -8.10 -4.91
C VAL A 116 7.83 -6.76 -4.93
N ILE A 117 9.00 -6.65 -4.29
CA ILE A 117 9.82 -5.43 -4.37
C ILE A 117 10.29 -5.17 -5.80
N GLU A 118 10.76 -6.21 -6.48
CA GLU A 118 11.23 -6.09 -7.87
C GLU A 118 10.10 -5.71 -8.82
N GLU A 119 8.92 -6.29 -8.66
CA GLU A 119 7.74 -5.99 -9.47
C GLU A 119 7.21 -4.56 -9.23
N GLU A 120 7.09 -4.15 -7.96
CA GLU A 120 6.56 -2.84 -7.56
C GLU A 120 7.47 -1.67 -8.01
N PHE A 121 8.79 -1.91 -8.04
CA PHE A 121 9.80 -0.90 -8.36
C PHE A 121 10.51 -1.18 -9.69
N ASN A 122 9.77 -1.78 -10.64
CA ASN A 122 10.17 -1.92 -12.03
C ASN A 122 9.18 -1.16 -12.91
N GLY A 123 9.58 0.02 -13.38
CA GLY A 123 8.70 0.91 -14.13
C GLY A 123 9.44 1.70 -15.21
N PRO A 124 8.70 2.36 -16.12
CA PRO A 124 7.24 2.51 -16.13
C PRO A 124 6.52 1.21 -16.47
N ASP A 125 5.34 1.04 -15.88
CA ASP A 125 4.42 -0.05 -16.21
C ASP A 125 3.26 0.51 -17.03
N GLU A 126 3.43 0.51 -18.35
CA GLU A 126 2.46 1.06 -19.31
C GLU A 126 1.12 0.34 -19.26
N MET A 127 1.13 -0.98 -19.00
CA MET A 127 -0.11 -1.75 -18.93
C MET A 127 -0.89 -1.37 -17.68
N TYR A 128 -0.22 -1.32 -16.52
CA TYR A 128 -0.82 -0.82 -15.28
C TYR A 128 -1.41 0.58 -15.48
N LYS A 129 -0.62 1.48 -16.07
CA LYS A 129 -1.03 2.87 -16.29
C LYS A 129 -2.30 2.96 -17.12
N GLU A 130 -2.36 2.26 -18.26
CA GLU A 130 -3.53 2.24 -19.14
C GLU A 130 -4.79 1.77 -18.39
N VAL A 131 -4.71 0.65 -17.67
CA VAL A 131 -5.88 0.09 -16.97
C VAL A 131 -6.28 0.91 -15.75
N TRP A 132 -5.31 1.50 -15.04
CA TRP A 132 -5.55 2.34 -13.88
C TRP A 132 -6.20 3.67 -14.27
N GLU A 133 -5.69 4.37 -15.29
CA GLU A 133 -6.26 5.63 -15.77
C GLU A 133 -7.72 5.45 -16.20
N ALA A 134 -7.99 4.39 -16.98
CA ALA A 134 -9.35 4.07 -17.41
C ALA A 134 -10.28 3.78 -16.22
N ALA A 135 -9.81 3.01 -15.23
CA ALA A 135 -10.57 2.70 -14.03
C ALA A 135 -10.83 3.95 -13.17
N MET A 136 -9.83 4.82 -13.00
CA MET A 136 -9.97 6.05 -12.23
C MET A 136 -10.87 7.07 -12.92
N GLU A 137 -10.80 7.21 -14.25
CA GLU A 137 -11.74 8.04 -15.01
C GLU A 137 -13.18 7.55 -14.81
N ALA A 138 -13.40 6.24 -14.95
CA ALA A 138 -14.71 5.64 -14.76
C ALA A 138 -15.22 5.79 -13.31
N GLN A 139 -14.35 5.61 -12.32
CA GLN A 139 -14.66 5.81 -10.90
C GLN A 139 -15.01 7.27 -10.59
N ASN A 140 -14.32 8.25 -11.18
CA ASN A 140 -14.61 9.66 -10.98
C ASN A 140 -16.00 10.08 -11.49
N ASN A 141 -16.59 9.30 -12.40
CA ASN A 141 -17.94 9.50 -12.90
C ASN A 141 -19.01 8.82 -12.02
N ALA A 142 -18.62 7.91 -11.12
CA ALA A 142 -19.52 7.29 -10.15
C ALA A 142 -19.67 8.18 -8.91
N THR A 143 -20.84 8.78 -8.74
CA THR A 143 -21.13 9.73 -7.65
C THR A 143 -21.91 9.10 -6.50
N THR A 144 -22.45 7.91 -6.72
CA THR A 144 -23.22 7.14 -5.74
C THR A 144 -22.64 5.74 -5.54
N GLN A 145 -22.99 5.09 -4.42
CA GLN A 145 -22.57 3.71 -4.17
C GLN A 145 -23.15 2.74 -5.21
N GLU A 146 -24.39 2.95 -5.65
CA GLU A 146 -25.02 2.11 -6.68
C GLU A 146 -24.29 2.21 -8.03
N GLU A 147 -23.88 3.42 -8.43
CA GLU A 147 -23.07 3.62 -9.63
C GLU A 147 -21.69 2.98 -9.50
N PHE A 148 -21.09 3.01 -8.30
CA PHE A 148 -19.81 2.34 -8.04
C PHE A 148 -19.94 0.81 -8.09
N ASP A 149 -20.98 0.24 -7.45
CA ASP A 149 -21.23 -1.20 -7.49
C ASP A 149 -21.48 -1.68 -8.93
N ALA A 150 -22.17 -0.88 -9.75
CA ALA A 150 -22.36 -1.14 -11.17
C ALA A 150 -21.04 -1.03 -11.96
N LEU A 151 -20.21 -0.03 -11.67
CA LEU A 151 -18.87 0.13 -12.26
C LEU A 151 -18.01 -1.11 -12.03
N GLN A 152 -18.06 -1.70 -10.83
CA GLN A 152 -17.28 -2.90 -10.51
C GLN A 152 -17.60 -4.09 -11.41
N GLN A 153 -18.76 -4.13 -12.05
CA GLN A 153 -19.15 -5.19 -12.99
C GLN A 153 -18.75 -4.89 -14.45
N THR A 154 -18.19 -3.70 -14.72
CA THR A 154 -17.80 -3.31 -16.08
C THR A 154 -16.44 -3.89 -16.47
N PRO A 155 -16.17 -4.08 -17.78
CA PRO A 155 -14.85 -4.50 -18.25
C PRO A 155 -13.73 -3.56 -17.83
N VAL A 156 -13.99 -2.25 -17.72
CA VAL A 156 -12.98 -1.25 -17.33
C VAL A 156 -12.45 -1.55 -15.92
N TRP A 157 -13.34 -1.74 -14.94
CA TRP A 157 -12.93 -2.06 -13.58
C TRP A 157 -12.34 -3.46 -13.47
N GLN A 158 -12.92 -4.44 -14.18
CA GLN A 158 -12.44 -5.82 -14.16
C GLN A 158 -11.04 -5.95 -14.78
N ASN A 159 -10.72 -5.21 -15.83
CA ASN A 159 -9.38 -5.20 -16.41
C ASN A 159 -8.33 -4.72 -15.41
N TYR A 160 -8.62 -3.64 -14.68
CA TYR A 160 -7.75 -3.14 -13.61
C TYR A 160 -7.58 -4.18 -12.50
N MET A 161 -8.67 -4.75 -11.98
CA MET A 161 -8.60 -5.75 -10.91
C MET A 161 -7.91 -7.04 -11.35
N ASN A 162 -8.10 -7.48 -12.60
CA ASN A 162 -7.43 -8.66 -13.15
C ASN A 162 -5.94 -8.43 -13.28
N TYR A 163 -5.52 -7.26 -13.77
CA TYR A 163 -4.10 -6.89 -13.82
C TYR A 163 -3.45 -7.00 -12.43
N MET A 164 -4.05 -6.34 -11.43
CA MET A 164 -3.57 -6.41 -10.05
C MET A 164 -3.49 -7.86 -9.53
N ALA A 165 -4.48 -8.69 -9.86
CA ALA A 165 -4.54 -10.07 -9.38
C ALA A 165 -3.54 -10.98 -10.06
N GLU A 166 -3.38 -10.84 -11.39
CA GLU A 166 -2.41 -11.59 -12.18
C GLU A 166 -0.98 -11.23 -11.77
N THR A 167 -0.71 -9.96 -11.48
CA THR A 167 0.60 -9.50 -11.04
C THR A 167 0.90 -9.93 -9.61
N TYR A 168 -0.02 -9.77 -8.65
CA TYR A 168 0.33 -9.90 -7.23
C TYR A 168 -0.31 -11.06 -6.47
N ALA A 169 -1.50 -11.53 -6.82
CA ALA A 169 -2.27 -12.43 -5.92
C ALA A 169 -1.54 -13.74 -5.59
N ALA A 170 -0.64 -14.20 -6.46
CA ALA A 170 0.17 -15.39 -6.23
C ALA A 170 1.11 -15.26 -5.01
N TYR A 171 1.65 -14.07 -4.75
CA TYR A 171 2.62 -13.80 -3.68
C TYR A 171 1.98 -13.64 -2.31
N PHE A 172 0.68 -13.34 -2.27
CA PHE A 172 -0.03 -13.07 -1.04
C PHE A 172 -0.97 -14.22 -0.63
N THR A 173 -1.28 -14.24 0.65
CA THR A 173 -2.52 -14.88 1.15
C THR A 173 -3.73 -14.08 0.67
N GLU A 174 -4.93 -14.67 0.66
CA GLU A 174 -6.15 -13.96 0.24
C GLU A 174 -6.35 -12.65 1.02
N ASN A 175 -6.33 -12.72 2.36
CA ASN A 175 -6.39 -11.54 3.21
C ASN A 175 -5.18 -10.60 3.03
N GLY A 176 -3.99 -11.14 2.76
CA GLY A 176 -2.79 -10.35 2.53
C GLY A 176 -2.85 -9.53 1.26
N TYR A 177 -3.45 -10.09 0.20
CA TYR A 177 -3.67 -9.41 -1.07
C TYR A 177 -4.66 -8.26 -0.91
N ASP A 178 -5.80 -8.50 -0.26
CA ASP A 178 -6.77 -7.45 0.04
C ASP A 178 -6.14 -6.33 0.89
N ASN A 179 -5.33 -6.69 1.89
CA ASN A 179 -4.60 -5.71 2.68
C ASN A 179 -3.60 -4.93 1.83
N PHE A 180 -2.88 -5.59 0.95
CA PHE A 180 -1.92 -4.94 0.05
C PHE A 180 -2.60 -3.91 -0.84
N LEU A 181 -3.72 -4.25 -1.48
CA LEU A 181 -4.49 -3.32 -2.33
C LEU A 181 -5.03 -2.10 -1.58
N ASN A 182 -5.33 -2.24 -0.28
CA ASN A 182 -6.00 -1.19 0.50
C ASN A 182 -5.06 -0.36 1.38
N ALA A 183 -3.96 -0.96 1.86
CA ALA A 183 -3.07 -0.36 2.85
C ALA A 183 -1.75 0.14 2.25
N THR A 184 -1.30 -0.48 1.16
CA THR A 184 -0.09 -0.09 0.45
C THR A 184 -0.54 0.47 -0.90
N PRO A 185 -0.13 1.68 -1.28
CA PRO A 185 -0.43 2.18 -2.61
C PRO A 185 0.48 1.46 -3.61
N ALA A 186 0.14 0.21 -3.91
CA ALA A 186 0.79 -0.57 -4.94
C ALA A 186 0.77 0.19 -6.26
N PHE A 187 1.88 0.13 -6.99
CA PHE A 187 2.20 0.85 -8.21
C PHE A 187 2.18 2.39 -8.10
N MET A 188 2.35 2.96 -6.90
CA MET A 188 2.38 4.41 -6.72
C MET A 188 3.42 5.09 -7.62
N TYR A 189 4.54 4.42 -7.86
CA TYR A 189 5.65 4.93 -8.67
C TYR A 189 5.48 4.69 -10.18
N SER A 190 4.63 3.73 -10.58
CA SER A 190 4.34 3.47 -11.99
C SER A 190 3.29 4.43 -12.58
N GLY A 191 2.54 5.14 -11.73
CA GLY A 191 1.52 6.10 -12.15
C GLY A 191 2.05 7.47 -12.61
N PHE A 192 3.38 7.69 -12.60
CA PHE A 192 3.95 8.97 -13.02
C PHE A 192 3.95 9.14 -14.55
N ASP A 193 3.82 10.40 -14.98
CA ASP A 193 3.98 10.79 -16.37
C ASP A 193 5.45 11.03 -16.73
N GLY A 194 5.79 10.83 -18.01
CA GLY A 194 7.11 11.13 -18.57
C GLY A 194 7.99 9.90 -18.79
N ASP A 195 9.16 10.15 -19.39
CA ASP A 195 10.16 9.12 -19.65
C ASP A 195 11.03 8.95 -18.41
N TYR A 196 10.91 7.80 -17.74
CA TYR A 196 11.80 7.40 -16.65
C TYR A 196 12.06 5.89 -16.69
N ASP A 197 13.00 5.42 -15.89
CA ASP A 197 13.10 4.00 -15.53
C ASP A 197 13.25 3.87 -14.00
N LEU A 198 12.61 2.87 -13.41
CA LEU A 198 12.80 2.44 -12.02
C LEU A 198 13.38 1.04 -11.98
N THR A 199 14.33 0.80 -11.08
CA THR A 199 14.87 -0.54 -10.85
C THR A 199 15.26 -0.73 -9.40
N ALA A 200 14.70 -1.76 -8.76
CA ALA A 200 15.13 -2.19 -7.43
C ALA A 200 16.51 -2.85 -7.46
N SER A 201 17.32 -2.58 -6.44
CA SER A 201 18.63 -3.21 -6.25
C SER A 201 18.98 -3.32 -4.77
N GLU A 202 20.08 -4.01 -4.48
CA GLU A 202 20.64 -4.15 -3.13
C GLU A 202 19.63 -4.64 -2.06
N ILE A 203 18.67 -5.48 -2.49
CA ILE A 203 17.62 -6.01 -1.63
C ILE A 203 18.24 -6.92 -0.56
N LYS A 204 18.04 -6.55 0.70
CA LYS A 204 18.50 -7.31 1.88
C LYS A 204 17.29 -7.61 2.73
N ILE A 205 17.05 -8.90 3.00
CA ILE A 205 15.90 -9.36 3.77
C ILE A 205 16.41 -10.20 4.94
N SER A 206 16.03 -9.81 6.16
CA SER A 206 16.35 -10.53 7.40
C SER A 206 15.07 -11.01 8.08
N GLN A 207 15.09 -12.26 8.53
CA GLN A 207 14.03 -12.83 9.35
C GLN A 207 14.27 -12.46 10.82
N ASN A 208 13.20 -12.15 11.55
CA ASN A 208 13.28 -11.86 12.97
C ASN A 208 13.49 -13.16 13.78
N GLU A 209 14.55 -13.22 14.58
CA GLU A 209 14.89 -14.40 15.40
C GLU A 209 13.82 -14.74 16.44
N ASN A 210 13.08 -13.75 16.94
CA ASN A 210 12.05 -13.92 17.97
C ASN A 210 10.65 -14.12 17.38
N ASN A 211 10.47 -13.83 16.09
CA ASN A 211 9.22 -14.03 15.38
C ASN A 211 9.50 -14.50 13.94
N PRO A 212 9.56 -15.82 13.70
CA PRO A 212 9.90 -16.39 12.39
C PRO A 212 8.96 -15.98 11.25
N LYS A 213 7.79 -15.42 11.54
CA LYS A 213 6.88 -14.87 10.51
C LYS A 213 7.25 -13.45 10.08
N MET A 214 8.04 -12.72 10.86
CA MET A 214 8.33 -11.32 10.64
C MET A 214 9.67 -11.15 9.92
N PHE A 215 9.66 -10.32 8.89
CA PHE A 215 10.83 -9.98 8.09
C PHE A 215 11.03 -8.47 8.10
N GLN A 216 12.27 -8.06 8.12
CA GLN A 216 12.70 -6.69 7.90
C GLN A 216 13.56 -6.65 6.66
N PHE A 217 13.46 -5.58 5.89
CA PHE A 217 14.24 -5.47 4.67
C PHE A 217 14.60 -4.03 4.33
N THR A 218 15.65 -3.90 3.55
CA THR A 218 16.14 -2.64 2.98
C THR A 218 16.50 -2.86 1.52
N PHE A 219 16.30 -1.87 0.67
CA PHE A 219 16.68 -1.92 -0.74
C PHE A 219 16.93 -0.50 -1.27
N GLN A 220 17.50 -0.41 -2.46
CA GLN A 220 17.60 0.83 -3.21
C GLN A 220 16.70 0.78 -4.44
N VAL A 221 16.16 1.92 -4.82
CA VAL A 221 15.46 2.12 -6.09
C VAL A 221 16.27 3.11 -6.89
N HIS A 222 16.73 2.68 -8.07
CA HIS A 222 17.41 3.56 -9.01
C HIS A 222 16.37 4.25 -9.89
N TYR A 223 16.26 5.57 -9.75
CA TYR A 223 15.44 6.40 -10.60
C TYR A 223 16.29 7.01 -11.71
N LYS A 224 16.00 6.60 -12.95
CA LYS A 224 16.62 7.15 -14.15
C LYS A 224 15.68 8.14 -14.81
N LYS A 225 16.07 9.40 -14.86
CA LYS A 225 15.31 10.48 -15.49
C LYS A 225 15.43 10.43 -17.02
N ALA A 226 14.56 11.15 -17.72
CA ALA A 226 14.61 11.33 -19.18
C ALA A 226 15.97 11.86 -19.70
N ASN A 227 16.66 12.68 -18.90
CA ASN A 227 17.99 13.21 -19.24
C ASN A 227 19.12 12.16 -19.10
N GLY A 228 18.81 10.94 -18.64
CA GLY A 228 19.74 9.83 -18.43
C GLY A 228 20.46 9.83 -17.08
N GLU A 229 20.20 10.82 -16.22
CA GLU A 229 20.72 10.89 -14.86
C GLU A 229 20.08 9.81 -13.99
N VAL A 230 20.89 9.16 -13.15
CA VAL A 230 20.45 8.06 -12.30
C VAL A 230 20.75 8.39 -10.85
N HIS A 231 19.72 8.38 -10.02
CA HIS A 231 19.84 8.61 -8.58
C HIS A 231 19.28 7.41 -7.80
N PRO A 232 20.03 6.91 -6.80
CA PRO A 232 19.51 5.91 -5.87
C PRO A 232 18.67 6.54 -4.76
N TYR A 233 17.59 5.87 -4.38
CA TYR A 233 16.72 6.21 -3.27
C TYR A 233 16.57 5.00 -2.34
N SER A 234 16.69 5.23 -1.04
CA SER A 234 16.69 4.18 -0.03
C SER A 234 15.29 3.87 0.46
N PHE A 235 15.02 2.59 0.62
CA PHE A 235 13.77 2.09 1.19
C PHE A 235 14.03 1.13 2.33
N GLU A 236 13.13 1.12 3.30
CA GLU A 236 13.05 0.08 4.33
C GLU A 236 11.62 -0.41 4.48
N GLY A 237 11.45 -1.61 5.00
CA GLY A 237 10.12 -2.18 5.15
C GLY A 237 10.06 -3.38 6.08
N GLU A 238 8.82 -3.81 6.30
CA GLU A 238 8.50 -4.99 7.08
C GLU A 238 7.48 -5.86 6.35
N ALA A 239 7.61 -7.17 6.52
CA ALA A 239 6.64 -8.14 6.03
C ALA A 239 6.27 -9.15 7.13
N ILE A 240 5.04 -9.64 7.06
CA ILE A 240 4.59 -10.83 7.79
C ILE A 240 4.28 -11.89 6.76
N ALA A 241 4.90 -13.07 6.88
CA ALA A 241 4.67 -14.21 6.00
C ALA A 241 3.91 -15.33 6.70
N SER A 242 3.10 -16.03 5.91
CA SER A 242 2.44 -17.27 6.30
C SER A 242 3.42 -18.43 6.27
N LYS A 243 2.99 -19.59 6.78
CA LYS A 243 3.79 -20.81 6.77
C LYS A 243 4.20 -21.25 5.36
N GLU A 244 3.39 -20.95 4.36
CA GLU A 244 3.60 -21.34 2.96
C GLU A 244 4.53 -20.39 2.20
N GLY A 245 5.12 -19.40 2.88
CA GLY A 245 5.97 -18.37 2.27
C GLY A 245 5.20 -17.23 1.61
N LYS A 246 3.87 -17.21 1.72
CA LYS A 246 3.01 -16.13 1.18
C LYS A 246 2.92 -14.95 2.12
N ILE A 247 2.76 -13.76 1.57
CA ILE A 247 2.68 -12.52 2.35
C ILE A 247 1.28 -12.34 2.96
N GLU A 248 1.23 -12.05 4.26
CA GLU A 248 0.04 -11.64 5.03
C GLU A 248 -0.04 -10.11 5.18
N LYS A 249 1.12 -9.44 5.22
CA LYS A 249 1.26 -7.98 5.33
C LYS A 249 2.60 -7.55 4.73
N LEU A 250 2.61 -6.44 3.99
CA LEU A 250 3.83 -5.82 3.45
C LEU A 250 3.71 -4.30 3.52
N GLN A 251 4.76 -3.65 4.01
CA GLN A 251 4.82 -2.18 4.10
C GLN A 251 6.21 -1.68 3.73
N PHE A 252 6.25 -0.55 3.04
CA PHE A 252 7.46 0.14 2.62
C PHE A 252 7.48 1.57 3.18
N LEU A 253 8.68 2.08 3.40
CA LEU A 253 8.95 3.47 3.72
C LEU A 253 10.00 4.00 2.75
N ASP A 254 9.61 5.00 1.97
CA ASP A 254 10.51 5.83 1.17
C ASP A 254 11.30 6.75 2.12
N LYS A 255 12.62 6.55 2.21
CA LYS A 255 13.47 7.27 3.18
C LYS A 255 14.04 8.55 2.59
N ASP A 256 14.18 8.58 1.27
CA ASP A 256 14.87 9.63 0.53
C ASP A 256 13.89 10.44 -0.35
N ASP A 257 12.59 10.28 -0.12
CA ASP A 257 11.50 11.01 -0.76
C ASP A 257 11.48 10.89 -2.30
N LEU A 258 11.77 9.70 -2.85
CA LEU A 258 11.64 9.40 -4.28
C LEU A 258 10.29 9.88 -4.85
N PHE A 259 9.20 9.65 -4.12
CA PHE A 259 7.87 10.09 -4.56
C PHE A 259 7.81 11.60 -4.78
N THR A 260 8.49 12.39 -3.95
CA THR A 260 8.55 13.85 -4.08
C THR A 260 9.39 14.23 -5.31
N GLU A 261 10.56 13.61 -5.48
CA GLU A 261 11.42 13.87 -6.64
C GLU A 261 10.68 13.64 -7.96
N MET A 262 10.02 12.49 -8.10
CA MET A 262 9.31 12.15 -9.34
C MET A 262 8.16 13.13 -9.63
N ASN A 263 7.55 13.73 -8.59
CA ASN A 263 6.50 14.74 -8.78
C ASN A 263 7.08 16.08 -9.25
N GLU A 264 8.28 16.44 -8.80
CA GLU A 264 8.94 17.68 -9.20
C GLU A 264 9.44 17.62 -10.65
N ASP A 265 9.87 16.44 -11.13
CA ASP A 265 10.36 16.25 -12.50
C ASP A 265 9.28 16.37 -13.59
N ILE A 266 8.00 16.29 -13.22
CA ILE A 266 6.87 16.51 -14.15
C ILE A 266 6.72 18.00 -14.53
N TYR A 267 7.31 18.94 -13.76
CA TYR A 267 7.10 20.40 -13.91
C TYR A 267 8.32 21.16 -14.47
#